data_AF-C5BN33-F1
#
_entry.id   AF-C5BN33-F1
#
_cell.length_a   1.000
_cell.length_b   1.000
_cell.length_c   1.000
_cell.angle_alpha   90.00
_cell.angle_beta   90.00
_cell.angle_gamma   90.00
#
_symmetry.space_group_name_H-M   'P 1'
#
loop_
_entity.id
_entity.type
_entity.pdbx_description
1 polymer ?
#
loop_
_entity_poly.entity_id
_entity_poly.type
_entity_poly.pdbx_seq_one_letter_code
_entity_poly.pdbx_strand_id
1 'polypeptide(L)' 'MDYNISSTDTESDQLYGLGFSFEIKKKNQLYIEYASYIHDSEIEFDGVSIGYKYKI' A
#
# COMPACT_ATOMS: atom_id res chain seq x y z
N MET A 1 -2.07 13.26 10.33
CA MET A 1 -1.45 12.33 9.38
C MET A 1 -1.80 10.95 9.89
N ASP A 2 -2.58 10.21 9.12
CA ASP A 2 -3.02 8.87 9.50
C ASP A 2 -2.22 7.85 8.70
N TYR A 3 -1.56 6.93 9.40
CA TYR A 3 -0.77 5.85 8.82
C TYR A 3 -1.62 4.58 8.86
N ASN A 4 -1.78 3.90 7.72
CA ASN A 4 -2.51 2.64 7.64
C ASN A 4 -1.50 1.51 7.38
N ILE A 5 -1.44 0.56 8.31
CA ILE A 5 -0.65 -0.67 8.17
C ILE A 5 -1.65 -1.77 7.87
N SER A 6 -1.60 -2.34 6.66
CA SER A 6 -2.41 -3.50 6.29
C SER A 6 -1.55 -4.76 6.31
N SER A 7 -1.89 -5.72 7.16
CA SER A 7 -1.39 -7.10 7.10
C SER A 7 -2.56 -8.00 6.68
N THR A 8 -2.45 -8.67 5.54
CA THR A 8 -3.46 -9.65 5.11
C THR A 8 -2.82 -11.02 5.17
N ASP A 9 -3.17 -11.80 6.20
CA ASP A 9 -2.74 -13.20 6.33
C ASP A 9 -3.63 -14.06 5.43
N THR A 10 -3.11 -14.47 4.27
CA THR A 10 -3.65 -15.60 3.49
C THR A 10 -2.50 -16.58 3.26
N GLU A 11 -2.75 -17.84 3.55
CA GLU A 11 -1.79 -18.95 3.71
C GLU A 11 -0.51 -18.84 2.83
N SER A 12 0.62 -18.59 3.50
CA SER A 12 2.02 -18.67 3.01
C SER A 12 2.67 -17.42 2.42
N ASP A 13 1.94 -16.32 2.24
CA ASP A 13 2.50 -15.11 1.61
C ASP A 13 2.31 -13.88 2.50
N GLN A 14 3.41 -13.37 3.08
CA GLN A 14 3.37 -12.20 3.93
C GLN A 14 3.65 -10.95 3.10
N LEU A 15 2.60 -10.18 2.84
CA LEU A 15 2.70 -8.87 2.18
C LEU A 15 2.80 -7.77 3.25
N TYR A 16 3.95 -7.09 3.28
CA TYR A 16 4.20 -5.94 4.14
C TYR A 16 4.23 -4.67 3.32
N GLY A 17 3.40 -3.68 3.66
CA GLY A 17 3.33 -2.43 2.91
C GLY A 17 3.27 -1.18 3.78
N LEU A 18 3.85 -0.10 3.27
CA LEU A 18 3.73 1.26 3.79
C LEU A 18 3.03 2.13 2.75
N GLY A 19 1.84 2.61 3.10
CA GLY A 19 1.02 3.47 2.25
C GLY A 19 0.89 4.89 2.81
N PHE A 20 1.06 5.88 1.93
CA PHE A 20 0.72 7.27 2.20
C PHE A 20 -0.47 7.68 1.34
N SER A 21 -1.45 8.35 1.94
CA SER A 21 -2.55 8.96 1.20
C SER A 21 -2.69 10.43 1.53
N PHE A 22 -2.91 11.24 0.50
CA PHE A 22 -3.03 12.68 0.62
C PHE A 22 -4.29 13.14 -0.09
N GLU A 23 -5.11 13.93 0.61
CA GLU A 23 -6.21 14.65 -0.03
C GLU A 23 -5.68 15.97 -0.59
N ILE A 24 -5.61 16.08 -1.92
CA ILE A 24 -5.08 17.28 -2.60
C ILE A 24 -6.17 18.36 -2.66
N LYS A 25 -7.43 17.93 -2.82
CA LYS A 25 -8.66 18.76 -2.80
C LYS A 25 -9.80 17.90 -2.27
N LYS A 26 -10.91 18.49 -1.79
CA LYS A 26 -12.09 17.77 -1.23
C LYS A 26 -12.62 16.55 -2.04
N LYS A 27 -12.27 16.45 -3.33
CA LYS A 27 -12.65 15.37 -4.23
C LYS A 27 -11.49 14.56 -4.83
N ASN A 28 -10.24 14.89 -4.52
CA ASN A 28 -9.06 14.31 -5.14
C ASN A 28 -8.17 13.70 -4.07
N GLN A 29 -7.96 12.38 -4.17
CA GLN A 29 -7.07 11.66 -3.28
C GLN A 29 -5.98 10.97 -4.10
N LEU A 30 -4.73 11.16 -3.67
CA LEU A 30 -3.56 10.47 -4.20
C LEU A 30 -3.11 9.41 -3.18
N TYR A 31 -2.68 8.26 -3.67
CA TYR A 31 -2.14 7.16 -2.88
C TYR A 31 -0.75 6.82 -3.43
N ILE A 32 0.22 6.67 -2.55
CA ILE A 32 1.52 6.10 -2.87
C ILE A 32 1.72 4.96 -1.90
N GLU A 33 1.94 3.76 -2.41
CA GLU A 33 2.12 2.57 -1.59
C GLU A 33 3.41 1.87 -2.01
N TYR A 34 4.22 1.55 -1.02
CA TYR A 34 5.32 0.62 -1.15
C TYR A 34 4.89 -0.71 -0.55
N ALA A 35 5.03 -1.80 -1.27
CA ALA A 35 4.74 -3.14 -0.79
C ALA A 35 5.92 -4.07 -1.08
N SER A 36 6.33 -4.81 -0.06
CA SER A 36 7.28 -5.92 -0.15
C SER A 36 6.52 -7.22 0.04
N TYR A 37 6.72 -8.14 -0.88
CA TYR A 37 6.23 -9.51 -0.78
C TYR A 37 7.34 -10.41 -0.25
N ILE A 38 7.06 -11.11 0.85
CA ILE A 38 7.99 -12.04 1.46
C ILE A 38 7.40 -13.44 1.37
N HIS A 39 8.13 -14.32 0.67
CA HIS A 39 7.84 -15.74 0.59
C HIS A 39 9.00 -16.52 1.21
N ASP A 40 8.72 -17.43 2.15
CA ASP A 40 9.71 -18.29 2.81
C ASP A 40 10.96 -17.57 3.37
N SER A 41 10.78 -16.35 3.91
CA SER A 41 11.84 -15.48 4.48
C SER A 41 12.78 -14.81 3.46
N GLU A 42 12.49 -14.92 2.17
CA GLU A 42 13.16 -14.14 1.11
C GLU A 42 12.22 -13.06 0.58
N ILE A 43 12.76 -11.85 0.32
CA ILE A 43 12.02 -10.78 -0.33
C ILE A 43 11.94 -11.13 -1.82
N GLU A 44 10.75 -11.43 -2.30
CA GLU A 44 10.52 -11.84 -3.69
C GLU A 44 10.25 -10.63 -4.60
N PHE A 45 9.58 -9.61 -4.08
CA PHE A 45 9.16 -8.46 -4.88
C PHE A 45 9.03 -7.19 -4.05
N ASP A 46 9.70 -6.12 -4.49
CA ASP A 46 9.50 -4.75 -4.02
C ASP A 46 8.74 -3.95 -5.08
N GLY A 47 7.53 -3.51 -4.74
CA GLY A 47 6.65 -2.76 -5.62
C GLY A 47 6.36 -1.36 -5.09
N VAL A 48 6.42 -0.35 -5.98
CA VAL A 48 5.87 0.97 -5.72
C VAL A 48 4.64 1.17 -6.60
N SER A 49 3.49 1.46 -5.98
CA SER A 49 2.25 1.79 -6.67
C SER A 49 1.86 3.25 -6.42
N ILE A 50 1.32 3.89 -7.46
CA ILE A 50 0.77 5.25 -7.39
C ILE A 50 -0.67 5.18 -7.89
N GLY A 51 -1.61 5.56 -7.03
CA GLY A 51 -3.03 5.55 -7.32
C GLY A 51 -3.64 6.95 -7.26
N TYR A 52 -4.69 7.17 -8.03
CA TYR A 52 -5.50 8.39 -7.98
C TYR A 52 -6.98 8.01 -7.90
N LYS A 53 -7.72 8.66 -7.00
CA LYS A 53 -9.18 8.53 -6.90
C LYS A 53 -9.84 9.89 -6.90
N TYR A 54 -10.88 9.97 -7.69
CA TYR A 54 -11.82 11.07 -7.66
C TYR A 54 -13.07 10.66 -6.86
N LYS A 55 -13.39 11.39 -5.78
CA LYS A 55 -14.65 11.23 -5.03
C LYS A 55 -15.76 12.03 -5.74
N ILE A 56 -16.74 11.33 -6.31
CA ILE A 56 -17.94 11.93 -6.90
C ILE A 56 -18.86 12.42 -5.79
#